data_AF-A0A0C9SXG2-F1
#
_entry.id   AF-A0A0C9SXG2-F1
#
_cell.length_a   1.000
_cell.length_b   1.000
_cell.length_c   1.000
_cell.angle_alpha   90.00
_cell.angle_beta   90.00
_cell.angle_gamma   90.00
#
_symmetry.space_group_name_H-M   'P 1'
#
loop_
_entity.id
_entity.type
_entity.pdbx_description
1 polymer ?
#
loop_
_entity_poly.entity_id
_entity_poly.type
_entity_poly.pdbx_seq_one_letter_code
_entity_poly.pdbx_strand_id
1 'polypeptide(L)' 'QQATHVYNRSPMDCLNWRTPFELLNGKQPNISHFRVFGCGAYVWLHPDVRANKLAAKSELMVYLGSAPGNE' A
#
# COMPACT_ATOMS: atom_id res chain seq x y z
N GLN A 1 -2.78 12.09 -19.63
CA GLN A 1 -3.07 12.92 -18.44
C GLN A 1 -3.19 12.13 -17.12
N GLN A 2 -3.11 10.79 -17.13
CA GLN A 2 -3.21 9.97 -15.91
C GLN A 2 -1.94 10.04 -15.02
N ALA A 3 -0.75 10.06 -15.62
CA ALA A 3 0.52 10.10 -14.89
C ALA A 3 0.64 11.33 -13.99
N THR A 4 0.34 12.53 -14.50
CA THR A 4 0.36 13.78 -13.73
C THR A 4 -0.67 13.77 -12.60
N HIS A 5 -1.85 13.18 -12.82
CA HIS A 5 -2.90 13.10 -11.83
C HIS A 5 -2.51 12.24 -10.62
N VAL A 6 -1.85 11.11 -10.88
CA VAL A 6 -1.29 10.21 -9.86
C VAL A 6 -0.12 10.91 -9.16
N TYR A 7 0.84 11.44 -9.92
CA TYR A 7 2.02 12.12 -9.37
C TYR A 7 1.66 13.24 -8.39
N ASN A 8 0.68 14.08 -8.73
CA ASN A 8 0.25 15.17 -7.85
C ASN A 8 -0.41 14.69 -6.54
N ARG A 9 -0.82 13.42 -6.46
CA ARG A 9 -1.45 12.80 -5.28
C ARG A 9 -0.55 11.75 -4.62
N SER A 10 0.66 11.56 -5.14
CA SER A 10 1.67 10.71 -4.52
C SER A 10 2.47 11.53 -3.50
N PRO A 11 2.66 11.02 -2.27
CA PRO A 11 3.52 11.68 -1.30
C PRO A 11 4.97 11.61 -1.77
N MET A 12 5.72 12.69 -1.56
CA MET A 12 7.12 12.76 -1.98
C MET A 12 8.02 13.11 -0.79
N ASP A 13 9.17 12.47 -0.73
CA ASP A 13 10.14 12.68 0.35
C ASP A 13 10.64 14.13 0.41
N CYS A 14 10.91 14.74 -0.75
CA CYS A 14 11.29 16.15 -0.87
C CYS A 14 10.23 17.14 -0.35
N LEU A 15 9.01 16.69 -0.10
CA LEU A 15 7.89 17.48 0.42
C LEU A 15 7.54 17.14 1.89
N ASN A 16 8.44 16.45 2.61
CA ASN A 16 8.18 15.89 3.95
C ASN A 16 6.97 14.95 3.94
N TRP A 17 6.93 14.03 2.96
CA TRP A 17 5.85 13.06 2.78
C TRP A 17 4.46 13.66 2.49
N ARG A 18 4.41 14.93 2.05
CA ARG A 18 3.18 15.57 1.55
C ARG A 18 3.05 15.44 0.03
N THR A 19 1.82 15.54 -0.45
CA THR A 19 1.51 15.53 -1.88
C THR A 19 1.61 16.94 -2.48
N PRO A 20 1.99 17.09 -3.76
CA PRO A 20 1.88 18.39 -4.45
C PRO A 20 0.48 18.99 -4.40
N PHE A 21 -0.55 18.14 -4.45
CA PHE A 21 -1.95 18.58 -4.35
C PHE A 21 -2.27 19.22 -3.00
N GLU A 22 -1.75 18.67 -1.89
CA GLU A 22 -1.93 19.24 -0.55
C GLU A 22 -1.26 20.60 -0.40
N LEU A 23 -0.06 20.76 -0.95
CA LEU A 23 0.67 22.04 -0.88
C LEU A 23 -0.02 23.13 -1.69
N LEU A 24 -0.59 22.77 -2.84
CA LEU A 24 -1.27 23.72 -3.71
C LEU A 24 -2.66 24.11 -3.20
N ASN A 25 -3.44 23.13 -2.72
CA ASN A 25 -4.85 23.34 -2.36
C ASN A 25 -5.10 23.44 -0.85
N GLY A 26 -4.08 23.21 -0.02
CA GLY A 26 -4.22 23.17 1.44
C GLY A 26 -5.09 22.02 1.97
N LYS A 27 -5.44 21.04 1.12
CA LYS A 27 -6.37 19.95 1.43
C LYS A 27 -5.84 18.61 0.94
N GLN A 28 -6.03 17.57 1.74
CA GLN A 28 -5.72 16.20 1.35
C GLN A 28 -6.53 15.76 0.12
N PRO A 29 -5.90 15.16 -0.91
CA PRO A 29 -6.61 14.66 -2.07
C PRO A 29 -7.51 13.48 -1.71
N ASN A 30 -8.72 13.45 -2.26
CA ASN A 30 -9.52 12.22 -2.22
C ASN A 30 -8.97 11.22 -3.24
N ILE A 31 -8.58 10.04 -2.75
CA ILE A 31 -8.00 8.95 -3.54
C ILE A 31 -8.90 7.70 -3.60
N SER A 32 -10.15 7.80 -3.14
CA SER A 32 -11.09 6.66 -3.05
C SER A 32 -11.45 6.04 -4.39
N HIS A 33 -11.25 6.77 -5.49
CA HIS A 33 -11.49 6.29 -6.85
C HIS A 33 -10.30 5.52 -7.44
N PHE A 34 -9.14 5.51 -6.78
CA PHE A 34 -8.01 4.70 -7.25
C PHE A 34 -8.27 3.22 -7.00
N ARG A 35 -7.94 2.41 -8.00
CA ARG A 35 -7.98 0.96 -7.89
C ARG A 35 -6.76 0.48 -7.12
N VAL A 36 -6.98 -0.32 -6.07
CA VAL A 36 -5.91 -1.05 -5.38
C VAL A 36 -5.18 -1.93 -6.40
N PHE A 37 -3.86 -1.79 -6.47
CA PHE A 37 -3.02 -2.62 -7.34
C PHE A 37 -2.51 -3.84 -6.56
N GLY A 38 -2.26 -4.94 -7.27
CA GLY A 38 -1.82 -6.21 -6.69
C GLY A 38 -2.81 -7.35 -6.92
N CYS A 39 -2.48 -8.54 -6.41
CA CYS A 39 -3.37 -9.70 -6.39
C CYS A 39 -3.60 -10.18 -4.95
N GLY A 40 -4.71 -10.87 -4.73
CA GLY A 40 -4.96 -11.53 -3.45
C GLY A 40 -3.99 -12.71 -3.30
N ALA A 41 -3.26 -12.74 -2.19
CA ALA A 41 -2.34 -13.83 -1.86
C ALA A 41 -2.53 -14.24 -0.41
N TYR A 42 -2.46 -15.55 -0.14
CA TYR A 42 -2.50 -16.05 1.23
C TYR A 42 -1.08 -16.10 1.80
N VAL A 43 -0.84 -15.32 2.85
CA VAL A 43 0.44 -15.31 3.57
C VAL A 43 0.36 -16.31 4.71
N TRP A 44 1.39 -17.14 4.85
CA TRP A 44 1.50 -18.09 5.96
C TRP A 44 1.89 -17.34 7.25
N LEU A 45 1.13 -17.56 8.32
CA LEU A 45 1.35 -16.93 9.62
C LEU A 45 2.24 -17.80 10.49
N HIS A 46 3.33 -17.26 11.06
CA HIS A 46 4.18 -17.99 12.00
C HIS A 46 3.41 -18.35 13.29
N PRO A 47 3.62 -19.52 13.91
CA PRO A 47 2.91 -19.95 15.12
C PRO A 47 2.90 -18.92 16.26
N ASP A 48 3.97 -18.14 16.43
CA ASP A 48 4.10 -17.13 17.49
C ASP A 48 3.13 -15.95 17.34
N VAL A 49 2.68 -15.70 16.12
CA VAL A 49 1.74 -14.62 15.79
C VAL A 49 0.29 -15.11 15.87
N ARG A 50 0.07 -16.43 15.93
CA ARG A 50 -1.27 -17.02 15.96
C ARG A 50 -1.81 -16.93 17.38
N ALA A 51 -3.05 -16.45 17.52
CA ALA A 51 -3.70 -16.34 18.83
C ALA A 51 -3.80 -17.69 19.57
N ASN A 52 -4.01 -18.80 18.85
CA ASN A 52 -4.12 -20.14 19.41
C ASN A 52 -3.77 -21.21 18.35
N LYS A 53 -3.56 -22.47 18.78
CA LYS A 53 -3.23 -23.61 17.89
C LYS A 53 -4.28 -23.87 16.79
N LEU A 54 -5.54 -23.50 17.05
CA LEU A 54 -6.68 -23.66 16.14
C LEU A 54 -6.94 -22.43 15.26
N ALA A 55 -6.16 -21.35 15.41
CA ALA A 55 -6.29 -20.16 14.57
C ALA A 55 -5.90 -20.48 13.11
N ALA A 56 -6.41 -19.66 12.19
CA ALA A 56 -6.08 -19.76 10.77
C ALA A 56 -4.56 -19.72 10.57
N LYS A 57 -4.04 -20.60 9.71
CA LYS A 57 -2.61 -20.68 9.40
C LYS A 57 -2.18 -19.69 8.33
N SER A 58 -3.14 -19.06 7.66
CA SER A 58 -2.91 -18.13 6.56
C SER A 58 -3.95 -17.02 6.53
N GLU A 59 -3.54 -15.85 6.09
CA GLU A 59 -4.39 -14.66 5.94
C GLU A 59 -4.34 -14.13 4.51
N LEU A 60 -5.49 -13.69 3.98
CA LEU A 60 -5.57 -13.06 2.66
C LEU A 60 -5.00 -11.64 2.73
N MET A 61 -3.99 -11.36 1.92
CA MET A 61 -3.31 -10.07 1.81
C MET A 61 -3.19 -9.64 0.34
N VAL A 62 -2.73 -8.41 0.13
CA VAL A 62 -2.42 -7.87 -1.21
C VAL A 62 -0.94 -8.09 -1.50
N TYR A 63 -0.64 -8.88 -2.52
CA TYR A 63 0.72 -9.07 -3.00
C TYR A 63 1.15 -7.91 -3.90
N LEU A 64 2.20 -7.21 -3.48
CA LEU A 64 2.75 -6.02 -4.15
C LEU A 64 4.00 -6.32 -5.01
N GLY A 65 4.60 -7.51 -4.85
CA GLY A 65 5.83 -7.92 -5.53
C GLY A 65 6.89 -8.47 -4.57
N SER A 66 7.95 -9.05 -5.12
CA SER A 66 9.13 -9.49 -4.37
C SER A 66 10.19 -8.39 -4.43
N ALA A 67 10.83 -8.09 -3.30
CA ALA A 67 11.98 -7.19 -3.28
C ALA A 67 13.19 -7.88 -3.96
N PRO A 68 13.99 -7.16 -4.77
CA PRO A 68 15.24 -7.71 -5.29
C PRO A 68 16.19 -7.99 -4.12
N GLY A 69 16.68 -9.23 -4.01
CA GLY A 69 17.57 -9.68 -2.93
C GLY A 69 17.05 -10.82 -2.05
N ASN A 70 15.85 -11.35 -2.33
CA ASN A 70 15.32 -12.58 -1.72
C ASN A 70 15.36 -13.78 -2.69
N GLU A 71 16.31 -13.80 -3.63
CA GLU A 71 16.59 -14.92 -4.55
C GLU A 71 17.75 -15.78 -4.04
#